data_AF-A0A381NT16-F1
#
_entry.id   AF-A0A381NT16-F1
#
_cell.length_a   1.000
_cell.length_b   1.000
_cell.length_c   1.000
_cell.angle_alpha   90.00
_cell.angle_beta   90.00
_cell.angle_gamma   90.00
#
_symmetry.space_group_name_H-M   'P 1'
#
loop_
_entity.id
_entity.type
_entity.pdbx_description
1 polymer ?
#
loop_
_entity_poly.entity_id
_entity_poly.type
_entity_poly.pdbx_seq_one_letter_code
_entity_poly.pdbx_strand_id
1 'polypeptide(L)'
;MSAGRVALIVAAFLIGSSADLVAAQDTENPYTSLEDLETGERLFRIHCSRCHGIDAAGDDGPSLRRGRFRRAQSDTGLFRVISEGVADTGMPPIFRRRTDRSVWQVVAYLRSINQRPENLSLPGDVVVGQRLYAGAGECATCHMISGVGSLLGPDLTFVGDQRSPDELRADLLDPNHEVAPRWWSVQVTYADGRKLEGLRMNEDTYSFRLLDADERLWSVTKRDLSDSRRIETSTMPNYDNRFTVSEIDNLIAYLFSLRTGESAP
;
A
#
# COMPACT_ATOMS: atom_id res chain seq x y z
N MET A 1 -38.88 35.46 67.98
CA MET A 1 -38.78 34.19 68.75
C MET A 1 -39.42 33.09 67.92
N SER A 2 -38.70 31.98 67.71
CA SER A 2 -39.16 30.67 67.18
C SER A 2 -39.67 30.65 65.73
N ALA A 3 -38.90 30.21 64.73
CA ALA A 3 -38.52 28.83 64.38
C ALA A 3 -39.70 27.97 63.85
N GLY A 4 -39.60 27.47 62.61
CA GLY A 4 -40.62 26.58 62.05
C GLY A 4 -40.43 26.06 60.62
N ARG A 5 -39.32 25.36 60.36
CA ARG A 5 -39.17 24.18 59.48
C ARG A 5 -39.48 24.24 57.97
N VAL A 6 -38.39 24.12 57.23
CA VAL A 6 -38.18 23.67 55.85
C VAL A 6 -38.90 22.35 55.54
N ALA A 7 -39.58 22.27 54.39
CA ALA A 7 -39.96 21.02 53.74
C ALA A 7 -39.48 21.05 52.28
N LEU A 8 -38.43 20.25 52.01
CA LEU A 8 -37.87 19.98 50.69
C LEU A 8 -38.60 18.78 50.09
N ILE A 9 -39.31 18.97 48.98
CA ILE A 9 -39.78 17.88 48.12
C ILE A 9 -38.73 17.68 47.03
N VAL A 10 -37.90 16.65 47.17
CA VAL A 10 -36.99 16.19 46.13
C VAL A 10 -37.73 15.16 45.29
N ALA A 11 -38.12 15.52 44.07
CA ALA A 11 -38.59 14.58 43.07
C ALA A 11 -37.39 13.85 42.46
N ALA A 12 -37.31 12.53 42.72
CA ALA A 12 -36.32 11.65 42.11
C ALA A 12 -36.66 11.44 40.62
N PHE A 13 -35.86 12.04 39.73
CA PHE A 13 -35.81 11.64 38.33
C PHE A 13 -34.72 10.59 38.16
N LEU A 14 -35.13 9.34 38.03
CA LEU A 14 -34.27 8.24 37.58
C LEU A 14 -34.04 8.42 36.07
N ILE A 15 -32.91 9.01 35.69
CA ILE A 15 -32.38 8.91 34.33
C ILE A 15 -31.34 7.81 34.36
N GLY A 16 -31.79 6.61 33.99
CA GLY A 16 -30.95 5.44 33.81
C GLY A 16 -30.25 5.42 32.45
N SER A 17 -29.08 4.82 32.47
CA SER A 17 -28.29 4.31 31.35
C SER A 17 -27.56 5.34 30.50
N SER A 18 -26.38 5.73 30.99
CA SER A 18 -25.23 5.99 30.14
C SER A 18 -25.05 4.78 29.23
N ALA A 19 -25.33 4.96 27.94
CA ALA A 19 -24.82 4.07 26.92
C ALA A 19 -23.30 4.23 26.91
N ASP A 20 -22.60 3.35 27.63
CA ASP A 20 -21.17 3.19 27.50
C ASP A 20 -20.89 2.70 26.08
N LEU A 21 -20.57 3.65 25.20
CA LEU A 21 -19.79 3.40 24.00
C LEU A 21 -18.42 2.85 24.46
N VAL A 22 -18.35 1.54 24.66
CA VAL A 22 -17.07 0.83 24.83
C VAL A 22 -16.34 0.93 23.50
N ALA A 23 -15.52 1.96 23.35
CA ALA A 23 -14.37 1.90 22.46
C ALA A 23 -13.56 0.68 22.91
N ALA A 24 -13.43 -0.32 22.05
CA ALA A 24 -12.59 -1.48 22.31
C ALA A 24 -11.20 -0.97 22.68
N GLN A 25 -10.80 -1.14 23.95
CA GLN A 25 -9.48 -0.79 24.40
C GLN A 25 -8.47 -1.64 23.62
N ASP A 26 -7.54 -0.99 22.94
CA ASP A 26 -6.39 -1.69 22.36
C ASP A 26 -5.55 -2.26 23.50
N THR A 27 -5.68 -3.56 23.73
CA THR A 27 -4.82 -4.28 24.67
C THR A 27 -3.41 -4.33 24.10
N GLU A 28 -2.46 -3.85 24.88
CA GLU A 28 -1.03 -3.94 24.57
C GLU A 28 -0.56 -5.41 24.68
N ASN A 29 0.33 -5.84 23.78
CA ASN A 29 0.81 -7.21 23.76
C ASN A 29 1.66 -7.52 25.02
N PRO A 30 1.25 -8.46 25.88
CA PRO A 30 1.96 -8.75 27.12
C PRO A 30 3.17 -9.68 26.94
N TYR A 31 3.44 -10.19 25.73
CA TYR A 31 4.49 -11.19 25.45
C TYR A 31 5.54 -10.66 24.47
N THR A 32 6.46 -9.85 24.97
CA THR A 32 7.47 -9.13 24.16
C THR A 32 8.92 -9.46 24.52
N SER A 33 9.16 -10.46 25.37
CA SER A 33 10.52 -10.88 25.73
C SER A 33 11.27 -11.50 24.54
N LEU A 34 12.61 -11.58 24.62
CA LEU A 34 13.41 -12.27 23.59
C LEU A 34 12.96 -13.72 23.37
N GLU A 35 12.62 -14.44 24.45
CA GLU A 35 12.11 -15.81 24.37
C GLU A 35 10.75 -15.88 23.65
N ASP A 36 9.88 -14.88 23.88
CA ASP A 36 8.60 -14.76 23.20
C ASP A 36 8.78 -14.47 21.71
N LEU A 37 9.74 -13.61 21.35
CA LEU A 37 10.10 -13.32 19.95
C LEU A 37 10.63 -14.56 19.23
N GLU A 38 11.56 -15.30 19.82
CA GLU A 38 12.08 -16.56 19.26
C GLU A 38 10.98 -17.63 19.11
N THR A 39 10.06 -17.68 20.08
CA THR A 39 8.91 -18.58 19.99
C THR A 39 7.96 -18.15 18.88
N GLY A 40 7.70 -16.84 18.77
CA GLY A 40 6.92 -16.24 17.69
C GLY A 40 7.50 -16.54 16.31
N GLU A 41 8.82 -16.43 16.14
CA GLU A 41 9.52 -16.77 14.90
C GLU A 41 9.31 -18.24 14.53
N ARG A 42 9.51 -19.16 15.48
CA ARG A 42 9.29 -20.59 15.24
C ARG A 42 7.85 -20.87 14.81
N LEU A 43 6.88 -20.26 15.48
CA LEU A 43 5.46 -20.40 15.15
C LEU A 43 5.15 -19.83 13.76
N PHE A 44 5.70 -18.66 13.43
CA PHE A 44 5.57 -18.05 12.11
C PHE A 44 6.12 -18.97 11.01
N ARG A 45 7.33 -19.51 11.21
CA ARG A 45 7.97 -20.42 10.27
C ARG A 45 7.16 -21.69 10.02
N ILE A 46 6.46 -22.21 11.03
CA ILE A 46 5.66 -23.42 10.90
C ILE A 46 4.31 -23.15 10.24
N HIS A 47 3.66 -22.02 10.55
CA HIS A 47 2.25 -21.80 10.21
C HIS A 47 1.99 -20.72 9.16
N CYS A 48 2.86 -19.73 9.04
CA CYS A 48 2.64 -18.56 8.18
C CYS A 48 3.53 -18.58 6.93
N SER A 49 4.75 -19.11 7.06
CA SER A 49 5.79 -19.04 6.01
C SER A 49 5.38 -19.63 4.66
N ARG A 50 4.50 -20.63 4.66
CA ARG A 50 4.02 -21.29 3.44
C ARG A 50 3.31 -20.33 2.49
N CYS A 51 2.65 -19.31 3.01
CA CYS A 51 1.93 -18.34 2.19
C CYS A 51 2.59 -16.96 2.27
N HIS A 52 3.14 -16.57 3.41
CA HIS A 52 3.73 -15.25 3.60
C HIS A 52 5.25 -15.22 3.34
N GLY A 53 5.86 -16.32 2.89
CA GLY A 53 7.30 -16.46 2.70
C GLY A 53 8.05 -16.75 4.02
N ILE A 54 9.19 -17.45 3.93
CA ILE A 54 10.01 -17.80 5.11
C ILE A 54 10.45 -16.59 5.92
N ASP A 55 10.59 -15.47 5.22
CA ASP A 55 11.10 -14.22 5.72
C ASP A 55 9.99 -13.16 5.84
N ALA A 56 8.72 -13.55 5.66
CA ALA A 56 7.54 -12.68 5.65
C ALA A 56 7.46 -11.68 4.47
N ALA A 57 8.27 -11.85 3.41
CA ALA A 57 8.25 -10.98 2.24
C ALA A 57 7.00 -11.12 1.36
N GLY A 58 6.21 -12.19 1.54
CA GLY A 58 5.05 -12.52 0.71
C GLY A 58 5.36 -13.60 -0.33
N ASP A 59 4.33 -14.35 -0.70
CA ASP A 59 4.32 -15.36 -1.76
C ASP A 59 2.85 -15.51 -2.24
N ASP A 60 2.19 -16.66 -2.02
CA ASP A 60 0.73 -16.82 -2.19
C ASP A 60 -0.10 -15.82 -1.35
N GLY A 61 0.44 -15.38 -0.22
CA GLY A 61 -0.11 -14.39 0.69
C GLY A 61 0.67 -13.08 0.67
N PRO A 62 0.07 -11.96 1.11
CA PRO A 62 0.72 -10.65 1.06
C PRO A 62 1.96 -10.59 1.97
N SER A 63 2.89 -9.69 1.61
CA SER A 63 4.01 -9.33 2.47
C SER A 63 3.54 -8.84 3.84
N LEU A 64 4.16 -9.33 4.90
CA LEU A 64 3.89 -8.87 6.27
C LEU A 64 4.98 -7.96 6.80
N ARG A 65 6.17 -7.92 6.17
CA ARG A 65 7.33 -7.11 6.59
C ARG A 65 7.07 -5.62 6.72
N ARG A 66 6.06 -5.07 6.04
CA ARG A 66 5.80 -3.61 6.04
C ARG A 66 5.12 -3.12 7.33
N GLY A 67 4.60 -4.03 8.15
CA GLY A 67 3.87 -3.68 9.38
C GLY A 67 2.55 -2.93 9.17
N ARG A 68 2.10 -2.79 7.92
CA ARG A 68 0.81 -2.19 7.52
C ARG A 68 -0.17 -3.28 7.14
N PHE A 69 -1.26 -3.41 7.89
CA PHE A 69 -2.24 -4.46 7.68
C PHE A 69 -3.61 -3.85 7.41
N ARG A 70 -4.15 -4.07 6.21
CA ARG A 70 -5.45 -3.52 5.78
C ARG A 70 -6.61 -3.82 6.75
N ARG A 71 -6.54 -4.95 7.46
CA ARG A 71 -7.59 -5.45 8.37
C ARG A 71 -7.22 -5.34 9.86
N ALA A 72 -6.04 -4.83 10.19
CA ALA A 72 -5.56 -4.75 11.58
C ALA A 72 -4.68 -3.51 11.78
N GLN A 73 -5.22 -2.48 12.42
CA GLN A 73 -4.48 -1.25 12.74
C GLN A 73 -3.78 -1.32 14.09
N SER A 74 -4.07 -2.35 14.90
CA SER A 74 -3.52 -2.54 16.23
C SER A 74 -3.06 -3.97 16.49
N ASP A 75 -2.35 -4.16 17.60
CA ASP A 75 -1.88 -5.46 18.05
C ASP A 75 -3.04 -6.41 18.40
N THR A 76 -4.10 -5.88 19.02
CA THR A 76 -5.36 -6.61 19.23
C THR A 76 -6.04 -6.96 17.90
N GLY A 77 -6.00 -6.04 16.93
CA GLY A 77 -6.47 -6.31 15.58
C GLY A 77 -5.70 -7.45 14.90
N LEU A 78 -4.37 -7.46 15.04
CA LEU A 78 -3.53 -8.53 14.50
C LEU A 78 -3.79 -9.87 15.18
N PHE A 79 -3.90 -9.86 16.50
CA PHE A 79 -4.27 -11.03 17.28
C PHE A 79 -5.54 -11.67 16.71
N ARG A 80 -6.59 -10.86 16.53
CA ARG A 80 -7.88 -11.33 15.99
C ARG A 80 -7.75 -11.89 14.57
N VAL A 81 -7.07 -11.20 13.68
CA VAL A 81 -6.87 -11.66 12.29
C VAL A 81 -6.11 -12.99 12.26
N ILE A 82 -5.12 -13.18 13.13
CA ILE A 82 -4.33 -14.42 13.18
C ILE A 82 -5.12 -15.56 13.82
N SER A 83 -5.89 -15.27 14.88
CA SER A 83 -6.67 -16.29 15.61
C SER A 83 -7.91 -16.75 14.85
N GLU A 84 -8.60 -15.84 14.17
CA GLU A 84 -9.86 -16.11 13.46
C GLU A 84 -9.66 -16.38 11.96
N GLY A 85 -8.51 -15.98 11.42
CA GLY A 85 -8.30 -15.94 9.98
C GLY A 85 -9.12 -14.83 9.34
N VAL A 86 -9.25 -14.87 8.01
CA VAL A 86 -10.07 -13.91 7.27
C VAL A 86 -11.08 -14.68 6.42
N ALA A 87 -12.35 -14.54 6.76
CA ALA A 87 -13.47 -15.16 6.04
C ALA A 87 -13.41 -14.83 4.53
N ASP A 88 -13.79 -15.81 3.71
CA ASP A 88 -13.80 -15.71 2.25
C ASP A 88 -12.42 -15.40 1.63
N THR A 89 -11.34 -15.78 2.31
CA THR A 89 -9.97 -15.71 1.78
C THR A 89 -9.19 -16.99 2.05
N GLY A 90 -7.99 -17.11 1.46
CA GLY A 90 -7.04 -18.18 1.72
C GLY A 90 -6.29 -18.09 3.06
N MET A 91 -6.62 -17.13 3.94
CA MET A 91 -5.96 -16.96 5.24
C MET A 91 -6.76 -17.67 6.35
N PRO A 92 -6.41 -18.93 6.72
CA PRO A 92 -7.15 -19.69 7.72
C PRO A 92 -6.90 -19.15 9.14
N PRO A 93 -7.81 -19.43 10.10
CA PRO A 93 -7.48 -19.30 11.51
C PRO A 93 -6.30 -20.21 11.81
N ILE A 94 -5.20 -19.62 12.23
CA ILE A 94 -4.16 -20.40 12.90
C ILE A 94 -4.73 -20.69 14.29
N PHE A 95 -4.53 -21.91 14.80
CA PHE A 95 -4.79 -22.25 16.22
C PHE A 95 -6.19 -22.71 16.66
N ARG A 96 -6.83 -23.65 15.95
CA ARG A 96 -7.93 -24.44 16.59
C ARG A 96 -7.49 -25.25 17.84
N ARG A 97 -6.19 -25.30 18.18
CA ARG A 97 -5.61 -26.15 19.26
C ARG A 97 -4.47 -25.50 20.08
N ARG A 98 -4.28 -24.16 20.10
CA ARG A 98 -3.22 -23.49 20.89
C ARG A 98 -3.79 -22.34 21.74
N THR A 99 -2.95 -21.76 22.60
CA THR A 99 -3.29 -20.72 23.57
C THR A 99 -3.16 -19.31 22.98
N ASP A 100 -3.87 -18.34 23.57
CA ASP A 100 -3.77 -16.91 23.24
C ASP A 100 -2.33 -16.40 23.27
N ARG A 101 -1.51 -16.94 24.19
CA ARG A 101 -0.07 -16.64 24.28
C ARG A 101 0.66 -16.88 22.96
N SER A 102 0.38 -18.00 22.28
CA SER A 102 1.05 -18.31 21.01
C SER A 102 0.72 -17.31 19.91
N VAL A 103 -0.51 -16.82 19.85
CA VAL A 103 -0.92 -15.78 18.90
C VAL A 103 -0.18 -14.49 19.20
N TRP A 104 -0.16 -14.07 20.47
CA TRP A 104 0.55 -12.86 20.89
C TRP A 104 2.07 -12.92 20.62
N GLN A 105 2.69 -14.09 20.79
CA GLN A 105 4.10 -14.29 20.43
C GLN A 105 4.34 -14.11 18.92
N VAL A 106 3.42 -14.59 18.06
CA VAL A 106 3.49 -14.32 16.62
C VAL A 106 3.31 -12.83 16.33
N VAL A 107 2.37 -12.15 17.00
CA VAL A 107 2.21 -10.69 16.88
C VAL A 107 3.51 -9.96 17.26
N ALA A 108 4.15 -10.35 18.37
CA ALA A 108 5.42 -9.77 18.80
C ALA A 108 6.54 -9.98 17.76
N TYR A 109 6.66 -11.19 17.21
CA TYR A 109 7.61 -11.48 16.15
C TYR A 109 7.33 -10.66 14.88
N LEU A 110 6.07 -10.57 14.44
CA LEU A 110 5.72 -9.71 13.31
C LEU A 110 6.16 -8.27 13.58
N ARG A 111 5.91 -7.74 14.78
CA ARG A 111 6.36 -6.39 15.17
C ARG A 111 7.87 -6.24 15.17
N SER A 112 8.66 -7.26 15.51
CA SER A 112 10.13 -7.18 15.49
C SER A 112 10.73 -7.23 14.08
N ILE A 113 10.09 -7.92 13.13
CA ILE A 113 10.55 -7.98 11.74
C ILE A 113 9.93 -6.91 10.83
N ASN A 114 8.92 -6.20 11.33
CA ASN A 114 8.26 -5.14 10.59
C ASN A 114 9.22 -3.97 10.38
N GLN A 115 9.61 -3.76 9.14
CA GLN A 115 10.29 -2.56 8.68
C GLN A 115 9.26 -1.45 8.54
N ARG A 116 8.96 -0.83 9.67
CA ARG A 116 8.17 0.40 9.70
C ARG A 116 8.86 1.45 8.80
N PRO A 117 8.17 2.03 7.80
CA PRO A 117 8.75 3.03 6.90
C PRO A 117 9.42 4.21 7.62
N GLU A 118 8.96 4.50 8.83
CA GLU A 118 9.47 5.56 9.69
C GLU A 118 10.84 5.21 10.32
N ASN A 119 11.18 3.92 10.41
CA ASN A 119 12.42 3.42 10.98
C ASN A 119 13.48 3.05 9.92
N LEU A 120 13.14 3.14 8.63
CA LEU A 120 14.06 2.85 7.53
C LEU A 120 14.90 4.10 7.22
N SER A 121 16.20 4.02 7.51
CA SER A 121 17.17 5.00 7.04
C SER A 121 17.61 4.64 5.63
N LEU A 122 17.17 5.44 4.65
CA LEU A 122 17.61 5.27 3.25
C LEU A 122 18.88 6.09 2.98
N PRO A 123 19.78 5.60 2.12
CA PRO A 123 20.77 6.46 1.51
C PRO A 123 20.06 7.47 0.61
N GLY A 124 20.51 8.72 0.60
CA GLY A 124 20.01 9.77 -0.28
C GLY A 124 19.36 10.96 0.43
N ASP A 125 19.31 12.07 -0.29
CA ASP A 125 18.73 13.34 0.12
C ASP A 125 17.37 13.54 -0.57
N VAL A 126 16.31 13.61 0.23
CA VAL A 126 14.92 13.79 -0.20
C VAL A 126 14.74 15.06 -1.04
N VAL A 127 15.41 16.15 -0.67
CA VAL A 127 15.31 17.44 -1.38
C VAL A 127 16.00 17.36 -2.73
N VAL A 128 17.14 16.67 -2.82
CA VAL A 128 17.81 16.42 -4.11
C VAL A 128 16.95 15.49 -4.98
N GLY A 129 16.38 14.43 -4.39
CA GLY A 129 15.47 13.52 -5.09
C GLY A 129 14.25 14.23 -5.67
N GLN A 130 13.64 15.13 -4.91
CA GLN A 130 12.52 15.94 -5.38
C GLN A 130 12.91 16.82 -6.59
N ARG A 131 14.11 17.41 -6.57
CA ARG A 131 14.62 18.20 -7.70
C ARG A 131 14.91 17.33 -8.93
N LEU A 132 15.44 16.13 -8.73
CA LEU A 132 15.65 15.18 -9.83
C LEU A 132 14.31 14.78 -10.45
N TYR A 133 13.31 14.44 -9.63
CA TYR A 133 11.96 14.09 -10.07
C TYR A 133 11.34 15.18 -10.96
N ALA A 134 11.42 16.45 -10.53
CA ALA A 134 10.85 17.58 -11.26
C ALA A 134 11.73 18.09 -12.43
N GLY A 135 13.02 17.76 -12.42
CA GLY A 135 14.02 18.28 -13.34
C GLY A 135 14.55 17.20 -14.27
N ALA A 136 15.82 16.80 -14.07
CA ALA A 136 16.55 15.91 -14.96
C ALA A 136 15.91 14.52 -15.16
N GLY A 137 15.09 14.07 -14.20
CA GLY A 137 14.36 12.81 -14.31
C GLY A 137 13.07 12.93 -15.11
N GLU A 138 12.58 14.15 -15.37
CA GLU A 138 11.35 14.42 -16.12
C GLU A 138 10.16 13.56 -15.66
N CYS A 139 10.16 13.14 -14.40
CA CYS A 139 9.24 12.12 -13.90
C CYS A 139 7.83 12.68 -13.86
N ALA A 140 7.69 13.98 -13.59
CA ALA A 140 6.43 14.73 -13.59
C ALA A 140 5.76 14.82 -14.98
N THR A 141 6.50 14.56 -16.06
CA THR A 141 5.97 14.52 -17.44
C THR A 141 5.03 13.33 -17.65
N CYS A 142 5.15 12.28 -16.82
CA CYS A 142 4.28 11.12 -16.89
C CYS A 142 3.53 10.88 -15.58
N HIS A 143 4.22 11.01 -14.45
CA HIS A 143 3.66 10.73 -13.13
C HIS A 143 3.09 11.99 -12.50
N MET A 144 2.04 11.81 -11.68
CA MET A 144 1.52 12.87 -10.84
C MET A 144 1.81 12.64 -9.35
N ILE A 145 1.90 13.74 -8.61
CA ILE A 145 1.95 13.77 -7.14
C ILE A 145 1.02 14.89 -6.67
N SER A 146 0.05 14.56 -5.82
CA SER A 146 -0.93 15.50 -5.26
C SER A 146 -1.63 16.33 -6.33
N GLY A 147 -1.95 15.72 -7.47
CA GLY A 147 -2.60 16.37 -8.62
C GLY A 147 -1.69 17.23 -9.49
N VAL A 148 -0.37 17.25 -9.24
CA VAL A 148 0.62 17.95 -10.07
C VAL A 148 1.41 16.94 -10.89
N GLY A 149 1.49 17.15 -12.21
CA GLY A 149 2.14 16.25 -13.17
C GLY A 149 1.14 15.76 -14.22
N SER A 150 1.42 14.60 -14.80
CA SER A 150 0.65 14.03 -15.91
C SER A 150 -0.15 12.78 -15.50
N LEU A 151 -1.12 12.41 -16.33
CA LEU A 151 -1.92 11.18 -16.23
C LEU A 151 -1.33 9.99 -17.01
N LEU A 152 -0.18 10.17 -17.67
CA LEU A 152 0.44 9.16 -18.53
C LEU A 152 1.15 8.03 -17.76
N GLY A 153 1.30 8.19 -16.45
CA GLY A 153 1.89 7.21 -15.55
C GLY A 153 1.13 7.12 -14.23
N PRO A 154 1.48 6.14 -13.37
CA PRO A 154 0.85 6.01 -12.06
C PRO A 154 0.99 7.25 -11.20
N ASP A 155 -0.08 7.56 -10.46
CA ASP A 155 -0.05 8.53 -9.37
C ASP A 155 0.88 8.02 -8.26
N LEU A 156 1.89 8.84 -7.93
CA LEU A 156 2.94 8.54 -6.96
C LEU A 156 2.71 9.18 -5.59
N THR A 157 1.57 9.85 -5.38
CA THR A 157 1.25 10.58 -4.14
C THR A 157 1.49 9.78 -2.86
N PHE A 158 1.24 8.47 -2.90
CA PHE A 158 1.45 7.55 -1.77
C PHE A 158 2.32 6.35 -2.16
N VAL A 159 3.25 6.53 -3.10
CA VAL A 159 4.07 5.42 -3.61
C VAL A 159 4.94 4.81 -2.51
N GLY A 160 5.40 5.59 -1.53
CA GLY A 160 6.17 5.10 -0.40
C GLY A 160 5.38 4.17 0.55
N ASP A 161 4.05 4.22 0.50
CA ASP A 161 3.20 3.24 1.20
C ASP A 161 2.99 1.96 0.37
N GLN A 162 3.11 2.07 -0.96
CA GLN A 162 2.78 1.01 -1.92
C GLN A 162 4.00 0.21 -2.38
N ARG A 163 5.19 0.79 -2.37
CA ARG A 163 6.43 0.20 -2.87
C ARG A 163 7.54 0.27 -1.83
N SER A 164 8.31 -0.80 -1.70
CA SER A 164 9.53 -0.81 -0.90
C SER A 164 10.66 -0.03 -1.60
N PRO A 165 11.71 0.38 -0.89
CA PRO A 165 12.87 1.04 -1.51
C PRO A 165 13.53 0.20 -2.61
N ASP A 166 13.58 -1.12 -2.45
CA ASP A 166 14.16 -2.03 -3.44
C ASP A 166 13.24 -2.21 -4.65
N GLU A 167 11.92 -2.26 -4.43
CA GLU A 167 10.93 -2.26 -5.53
C GLU A 167 11.00 -0.94 -6.32
N LEU A 168 11.08 0.21 -5.64
CA LEU A 168 11.27 1.51 -6.29
C LEU A 168 12.54 1.55 -7.13
N ARG A 169 13.63 0.96 -6.63
CA ARG A 169 14.88 0.85 -7.39
C ARG A 169 14.71 -0.04 -8.62
N ALA A 170 14.07 -1.20 -8.48
CA ALA A 170 13.80 -2.10 -9.58
C ALA A 170 12.91 -1.45 -10.65
N ASP A 171 11.87 -0.73 -10.25
CA ASP A 171 10.98 0.02 -11.16
C ASP A 171 11.76 1.08 -11.98
N LEU A 172 12.77 1.74 -11.38
CA LEU A 172 13.61 2.74 -12.06
C LEU A 172 14.65 2.12 -13.01
N LEU A 173 15.29 1.02 -12.60
CA LEU A 173 16.41 0.41 -13.33
C LEU A 173 15.99 -0.65 -14.35
N ASP A 174 14.82 -1.27 -14.18
CA ASP A 174 14.23 -2.21 -15.13
C ASP A 174 12.71 -2.02 -15.20
N PRO A 175 12.19 -0.94 -15.82
CA PRO A 175 10.76 -0.67 -15.88
C PRO A 175 9.95 -1.71 -16.66
N ASN A 176 10.59 -2.67 -17.34
CA ASN A 176 9.92 -3.72 -18.11
C ASN A 176 9.81 -5.05 -17.34
N HIS A 177 10.45 -5.19 -16.18
CA HIS A 177 10.41 -6.45 -15.41
C HIS A 177 8.98 -6.83 -15.01
N GLU A 178 8.16 -5.84 -14.65
CA GLU A 178 6.77 -6.01 -14.28
C GLU A 178 5.92 -4.81 -14.73
N VAL A 179 5.05 -5.03 -15.73
CA VAL A 179 4.14 -4.00 -16.24
C VAL A 179 2.70 -4.44 -16.05
N ALA A 180 1.98 -3.77 -15.15
CA ALA A 180 0.58 -4.08 -14.90
C ALA A 180 -0.28 -3.84 -16.16
N PRO A 181 -1.27 -4.71 -16.49
CA PRO A 181 -2.08 -4.59 -17.71
C PRO A 181 -2.88 -3.29 -17.91
N ARG A 182 -3.02 -2.48 -16.86
CA ARG A 182 -3.61 -1.13 -16.94
C ARG A 182 -2.68 -0.09 -17.55
N TRP A 183 -1.38 -0.37 -17.62
CA TRP A 183 -0.35 0.50 -18.16
C TRP A 183 0.14 0.08 -19.55
N TRP A 184 -0.45 -0.96 -20.13
CA TRP A 184 -0.22 -1.31 -21.52
C TRP A 184 -0.81 -0.24 -22.43
N SER A 185 -0.05 0.19 -23.43
CA SER A 185 -0.58 1.01 -24.52
C SER A 185 -1.19 0.13 -25.60
N VAL A 186 -2.04 0.74 -26.42
CA VAL A 186 -2.60 0.12 -27.61
C VAL A 186 -2.23 0.99 -28.79
N GLN A 187 -1.61 0.38 -29.80
CA GLN A 187 -1.42 0.97 -31.10
C GLN A 187 -2.53 0.46 -32.03
N VAL A 188 -3.25 1.38 -32.66
CA VAL A 188 -4.30 1.08 -33.63
C VAL A 188 -3.93 1.64 -35.00
N THR A 189 -4.29 0.90 -36.04
CA THR A 189 -4.23 1.38 -37.43
C THR A 189 -5.65 1.39 -38.00
N TYR A 190 -6.12 2.57 -38.42
CA TYR A 190 -7.41 2.75 -39.06
C TYR A 190 -7.41 2.17 -40.48
N ALA A 191 -8.60 1.84 -40.99
CA ALA A 191 -8.74 1.33 -42.36
C ALA A 191 -8.22 2.29 -43.45
N ASP A 192 -8.13 3.59 -43.14
CA ASP A 192 -7.55 4.62 -44.01
C ASP A 192 -6.02 4.77 -43.87
N GLY A 193 -5.38 3.93 -43.05
CA GLY A 193 -3.94 3.90 -42.81
C GLY A 193 -3.45 4.84 -41.71
N ARG A 194 -4.29 5.71 -41.14
CA ARG A 194 -3.90 6.54 -39.98
C ARG A 194 -3.58 5.65 -38.79
N LYS A 195 -2.66 6.11 -37.93
CA LYS A 195 -2.28 5.41 -36.70
C LYS A 195 -2.54 6.28 -35.49
N LEU A 196 -2.90 5.62 -34.39
CA LEU A 196 -3.01 6.23 -33.08
C LEU A 196 -2.41 5.27 -32.06
N GLU A 197 -1.65 5.81 -31.11
CA GLU A 197 -1.13 5.06 -29.98
C GLU A 197 -1.50 5.81 -28.70
N GLY A 198 -1.89 5.07 -27.67
CA GLY A 198 -2.21 5.66 -26.39
C GLY A 198 -2.39 4.62 -25.29
N LEU A 199 -2.39 5.08 -24.05
CA LEU A 199 -2.69 4.27 -22.88
C LEU A 199 -4.14 3.80 -22.90
N ARG A 200 -4.35 2.53 -22.59
CA ARG A 200 -5.68 1.93 -22.60
C ARG A 200 -6.46 2.27 -21.34
N MET A 201 -7.30 3.30 -21.42
CA MET A 201 -8.17 3.72 -20.31
C MET A 201 -9.36 2.79 -20.12
N ASN A 202 -9.91 2.27 -21.22
CA ASN A 202 -10.97 1.27 -21.21
C ASN A 202 -10.97 0.48 -22.52
N GLU A 203 -11.52 -0.73 -22.48
CA GLU A 203 -11.76 -1.56 -23.64
C GLU A 203 -13.02 -2.39 -23.45
N ASP A 204 -13.92 -2.34 -24.44
CA ASP A 204 -15.09 -3.21 -24.53
C ASP A 204 -15.07 -4.00 -25.85
N THR A 205 -16.14 -4.75 -26.12
CA THR A 205 -16.28 -5.58 -27.33
C THR A 205 -16.17 -4.78 -28.63
N TYR A 206 -16.56 -3.50 -28.62
CA TYR A 206 -16.71 -2.65 -29.80
C TYR A 206 -15.72 -1.50 -29.85
N SER A 207 -15.19 -1.06 -28.72
CA SER A 207 -14.41 0.18 -28.63
C SER A 207 -13.17 0.08 -27.74
N PHE A 208 -12.20 0.92 -28.04
CA PHE A 208 -11.14 1.32 -27.12
C PHE A 208 -11.38 2.77 -26.66
N ARG A 209 -11.09 3.05 -25.40
CA ARG A 209 -10.81 4.41 -24.93
C ARG A 209 -9.32 4.55 -24.70
N LEU A 210 -8.67 5.41 -25.48
CA LEU A 210 -7.22 5.63 -25.44
C LEU A 210 -6.91 7.05 -24.96
N LEU A 211 -5.87 7.19 -24.15
CA LEU A 211 -5.27 8.49 -23.79
C LEU A 211 -3.94 8.61 -24.56
N ASP A 212 -3.84 9.55 -25.50
CA ASP A 212 -2.59 9.75 -26.24
C ASP A 212 -1.54 10.51 -25.42
N ALA A 213 -0.34 10.69 -25.99
CA ALA A 213 0.77 11.40 -25.34
C ALA A 213 0.51 12.90 -25.10
N ASP A 214 -0.49 13.49 -25.77
CA ASP A 214 -0.93 14.87 -25.55
C ASP A 214 -2.10 14.95 -24.53
N GLU A 215 -2.35 13.84 -23.81
CA GLU A 215 -3.45 13.65 -22.86
C GLU A 215 -4.85 13.82 -23.46
N ARG A 216 -5.00 13.57 -24.76
CA ARG A 216 -6.30 13.61 -25.43
C ARG A 216 -6.98 12.25 -25.32
N LEU A 217 -8.24 12.26 -24.91
CA LEU A 217 -9.07 11.06 -24.85
C LEU A 217 -9.71 10.77 -26.21
N TRP A 218 -9.42 9.59 -26.74
CA TRP A 218 -9.97 9.09 -28.00
C TRP A 218 -10.94 7.94 -27.74
N SER A 219 -12.06 7.95 -28.45
CA SER A 219 -12.96 6.81 -28.56
C SER A 219 -12.75 6.18 -29.94
N VAL A 220 -12.21 4.97 -29.96
CA VAL A 220 -11.85 4.27 -31.20
C VAL A 220 -12.77 3.08 -31.39
N THR A 221 -13.58 3.08 -32.45
CA THR A 221 -14.41 1.92 -32.79
C THR A 221 -13.55 0.85 -33.46
N LYS A 222 -13.57 -0.37 -32.94
CA LYS A 222 -12.78 -1.50 -33.47
C LYS A 222 -13.13 -1.85 -34.92
N ARG A 223 -14.37 -1.58 -35.35
CA ARG A 223 -14.82 -1.80 -36.74
C ARG A 223 -14.14 -0.89 -37.76
N ASP A 224 -13.63 0.27 -37.31
CA ASP A 224 -12.99 1.27 -38.19
C ASP A 224 -11.48 1.00 -38.33
N LEU A 225 -10.98 -0.06 -37.66
CA LEU A 225 -9.57 -0.44 -37.61
C LEU A 225 -9.27 -1.57 -38.60
N SER A 226 -8.10 -1.47 -39.25
CA SER A 226 -7.51 -2.59 -39.97
C SER A 226 -6.64 -3.48 -39.07
N ASP A 227 -6.07 -2.92 -38.01
CA ASP A 227 -5.23 -3.63 -37.05
C ASP A 227 -5.24 -2.95 -35.67
N SER A 228 -5.01 -3.74 -34.62
CA SER A 228 -4.78 -3.24 -33.26
C SER A 228 -3.83 -4.16 -32.51
N ARG A 229 -2.82 -3.57 -31.86
CA ARG A 229 -1.80 -4.30 -31.10
C ARG A 229 -1.67 -3.72 -29.69
N ARG A 230 -1.59 -4.61 -28.70
CA ARG A 230 -1.20 -4.24 -27.34
C ARG A 230 0.32 -4.21 -27.22
N ILE A 231 0.82 -3.18 -26.55
CA ILE A 231 2.23 -3.01 -26.23
C ILE A 231 2.34 -3.19 -24.72
N GLU A 232 2.93 -4.31 -24.32
CA GLU A 232 2.98 -4.74 -22.91
C GLU A 232 4.23 -4.24 -22.18
N THR A 233 5.16 -3.61 -22.90
CA THR A 233 6.34 -2.95 -22.34
C THR A 233 5.98 -1.59 -21.74
N SER A 234 6.74 -1.14 -20.76
CA SER A 234 6.53 0.14 -20.10
C SER A 234 6.92 1.31 -21.01
N THR A 235 6.15 2.40 -20.91
CA THR A 235 6.50 3.70 -21.50
C THR A 235 7.49 4.47 -20.64
N MET A 236 7.73 4.02 -19.40
CA MET A 236 8.71 4.63 -18.51
C MET A 236 10.14 4.39 -19.04
N PRO A 237 10.98 5.43 -19.15
CA PRO A 237 12.37 5.27 -19.52
C PRO A 237 13.13 4.40 -18.52
N ASN A 238 14.11 3.64 -19.01
CA ASN A 238 15.08 2.98 -18.15
C ASN A 238 16.13 4.01 -17.69
N TYR A 239 16.33 4.13 -16.38
CA TYR A 239 17.28 5.08 -15.77
C TYR A 239 18.63 4.47 -15.39
N ASP A 240 18.84 3.19 -15.67
CA ASP A 240 20.15 2.57 -15.57
C ASP A 240 21.15 3.34 -16.45
N ASN A 241 22.31 3.64 -15.89
CA ASN A 241 23.36 4.47 -16.49
C ASN A 241 22.95 5.90 -16.91
N ARG A 242 21.69 6.34 -16.70
CA ARG A 242 21.27 7.74 -16.88
C ARG A 242 21.52 8.58 -15.63
N PHE A 243 21.43 7.95 -14.47
CA PHE A 243 21.74 8.52 -13.18
C PHE A 243 22.87 7.75 -12.52
N THR A 244 23.65 8.48 -11.73
CA THR A 244 24.60 7.89 -10.79
C THR A 244 23.86 7.12 -9.69
N VAL A 245 24.56 6.22 -9.00
CA VAL A 245 24.01 5.48 -7.86
C VAL A 245 23.45 6.46 -6.81
N SER A 246 24.16 7.55 -6.52
CA SER A 246 23.70 8.55 -5.55
C SER A 246 22.43 9.29 -6.01
N GLU A 247 22.26 9.55 -7.30
CA GLU A 247 21.04 10.20 -7.83
C GLU A 247 19.84 9.26 -7.77
N ILE A 248 20.04 7.97 -8.06
CA ILE A 248 19.01 6.94 -7.86
C ILE A 248 18.64 6.83 -6.38
N ASP A 249 19.61 6.82 -5.47
CA ASP A 249 19.35 6.81 -4.02
C ASP A 249 18.56 8.05 -3.57
N ASN A 250 18.90 9.24 -4.06
CA ASN A 250 18.16 10.47 -3.78
C ASN A 250 16.70 10.37 -4.27
N LEU A 251 16.47 9.86 -5.49
CA LEU A 251 15.12 9.63 -6.04
C LEU A 251 14.33 8.64 -5.18
N ILE A 252 14.93 7.53 -4.78
CA ILE A 252 14.27 6.52 -3.93
C ILE A 252 13.94 7.12 -2.57
N ALA A 253 14.85 7.87 -1.95
CA ALA A 253 14.60 8.55 -0.68
C ALA A 253 13.40 9.51 -0.79
N TYR A 254 13.31 10.28 -1.88
CA TYR A 254 12.17 11.15 -2.14
C TYR A 254 10.87 10.37 -2.35
N LEU A 255 10.85 9.42 -3.28
CA LEU A 255 9.64 8.63 -3.59
C LEU A 255 9.14 7.85 -2.36
N PHE A 256 10.06 7.29 -1.57
CA PHE A 256 9.71 6.57 -0.36
C PHE A 256 9.19 7.49 0.77
N SER A 257 9.53 8.78 0.72
CA SER A 257 8.97 9.78 1.65
C SER A 257 7.52 10.16 1.33
N LEU A 258 7.03 9.88 0.11
CA LEU A 258 5.66 10.14 -0.32
C LEU A 258 4.70 9.10 0.29
N ARG A 259 4.24 9.41 1.51
CA ARG A 259 3.37 8.55 2.32
C ARG A 259 2.22 9.36 2.93
N THR A 260 1.17 8.69 3.38
CA THR A 260 0.06 9.36 4.08
C THR A 260 0.54 10.04 5.38
N GLY A 261 -0.15 11.08 5.87
CA GLY A 261 0.26 11.83 7.08
C GLY A 261 0.32 11.01 8.38
N GLU A 262 -0.28 9.82 8.43
CA GLU A 262 -0.11 8.84 9.53
C GLU A 262 1.24 8.09 9.47
N SER A 263 2.03 8.35 8.42
CA SER A 263 3.20 7.60 7.95
C SER A 263 4.43 8.49 7.69
N ALA A 264 4.25 9.81 7.81
CA ALA A 264 5.34 10.77 7.77
C ALA A 264 6.05 10.78 9.15
N PRO A 265 7.39 10.85 9.19
CA PRO A 265 8.13 10.93 10.45
C PRO A 265 7.76 12.16 11.28
#